data_AF-A0A150WF29-F1
#
_entry.id   AF-A0A150WF29-F1
#
_cell.length_a   1.000
_cell.length_b   1.000
_cell.length_c   1.000
_cell.angle_alpha   90.00
_cell.angle_beta   90.00
_cell.angle_gamma   90.00
#
_symmetry.space_group_name_H-M   'P 1'
#
loop_
_entity.id
_entity.type
_entity.pdbx_description
1 polymer ?
#
loop_
_entity_poly.entity_id
_entity_poly.type
_entity_poly.pdbx_seq_one_letter_code
_entity_poly.pdbx_strand_id
1 'polypeptide(L)'
;MKNIWIIFSSLLFAGIAQAQATGSLQVNGQAGKFQIMQKVKAVRCDTSKRGACDDPVFFNLNTPQAVPEGSYIVGFENSINPEMVRVTAGQTTNLNLERVAVPATVKGQKIRVYRDFSSTVEQNKILMSMYYMKRHFFRLDKENFGDLYLTGAWERDFVQRFSYNVCSRLKDFYNASDEAKEVCASVTQAKSPAGLAAMYVFNNDGTFTENWVTEPGDVIPSKHPRYLVSAPMTDQDFVAVFPGVYKVQADGGKAVIVKTGGGLY
;
A
#
# COMPACT_ATOMS: atom_id res chain seq x y z
N MET A 1 20.85 -57.94 -31.98
CA MET A 1 21.06 -56.68 -31.23
C MET A 1 19.69 -56.18 -30.80
N LYS A 2 19.15 -56.74 -29.70
CA LYS A 2 19.05 -56.18 -28.33
C LYS A 2 18.02 -55.04 -28.20
N ASN A 3 16.83 -55.44 -27.77
CA ASN A 3 15.69 -54.64 -27.33
C ASN A 3 16.10 -53.67 -26.20
N ILE A 4 15.78 -52.39 -26.34
CA ILE A 4 15.90 -51.39 -25.28
C ILE A 4 14.51 -51.14 -24.70
N TRP A 5 14.34 -51.56 -23.45
CA TRP A 5 13.17 -51.31 -22.62
C TRP A 5 13.20 -49.86 -22.10
N ILE A 6 12.11 -49.13 -22.33
CA ILE A 6 11.83 -47.84 -21.69
C ILE A 6 11.22 -48.16 -20.32
N ILE A 7 11.99 -47.94 -19.25
CA ILE A 7 11.44 -47.94 -17.89
C ILE A 7 10.98 -46.51 -17.59
N PHE A 8 9.66 -46.30 -17.67
CA PHE A 8 8.99 -45.15 -17.04
C PHE A 8 9.09 -45.33 -15.52
N SER A 9 10.01 -44.61 -14.88
CA SER A 9 10.00 -44.43 -13.43
C SER A 9 9.10 -43.24 -13.11
N SER A 10 7.83 -43.52 -12.85
CA SER A 10 6.90 -42.59 -12.21
C SER A 10 7.32 -42.42 -10.75
N LEU A 11 8.23 -41.48 -10.50
CA LEU A 11 8.39 -40.85 -9.19
C LEU A 11 7.09 -40.08 -8.90
N LEU A 12 6.16 -40.77 -8.26
CA LEU A 12 5.05 -40.19 -7.52
C LEU A 12 5.63 -39.28 -6.43
N PHE A 13 5.85 -38.01 -6.77
CA PHE A 13 5.85 -36.95 -5.77
C PHE A 13 4.42 -36.87 -5.24
N ALA A 14 4.14 -37.62 -4.18
CA ALA A 14 3.05 -37.32 -3.26
C ALA A 14 3.36 -35.95 -2.65
N GLY A 15 2.97 -34.90 -3.35
CA GLY A 15 2.94 -33.55 -2.82
C GLY A 15 2.02 -33.59 -1.61
N ILE A 16 2.61 -33.49 -0.43
CA ILE A 16 1.87 -33.18 0.78
C ILE A 16 1.42 -31.73 0.60
N ALA A 17 0.28 -31.53 -0.07
CA ALA A 17 -0.47 -30.30 0.06
C ALA A 17 -0.94 -30.29 1.51
N GLN A 18 -0.12 -29.73 2.41
CA GLN A 18 -0.62 -29.28 3.70
C GLN A 18 -1.74 -28.31 3.36
N ALA A 19 -2.98 -28.74 3.56
CA ALA A 19 -4.12 -27.86 3.57
C ALA A 19 -3.82 -26.83 4.68
N GLN A 20 -3.30 -25.66 4.28
CA GLN A 20 -3.08 -24.57 5.21
C GLN A 20 -4.44 -24.29 5.83
N ALA A 21 -4.50 -24.27 7.16
CA ALA A 21 -5.73 -23.94 7.86
C ALA A 21 -6.20 -22.55 7.36
N THR A 22 -7.36 -22.52 6.71
CA THR A 22 -7.89 -21.31 6.09
C THR A 22 -8.73 -20.55 7.09
N GLY A 23 -8.52 -19.24 7.16
CA GLY A 23 -9.52 -18.31 7.70
C GLY A 23 -10.25 -17.63 6.55
N SER A 24 -10.97 -16.56 6.85
CA SER A 24 -11.57 -15.71 5.83
C SER A 24 -11.48 -14.22 6.16
N LEU A 25 -11.38 -13.40 5.12
CA LEU A 25 -11.46 -11.95 5.18
C LEU A 25 -12.74 -11.50 4.50
N GLN A 26 -13.47 -10.61 5.16
CA GLN A 26 -14.61 -9.92 4.57
C GLN A 26 -14.46 -8.42 4.81
N VAL A 27 -14.53 -7.63 3.73
CA VAL A 27 -14.58 -6.17 3.83
C VAL A 27 -15.98 -5.72 3.46
N ASN A 28 -16.65 -5.10 4.42
CA ASN A 28 -18.02 -4.65 4.30
C ASN A 28 -18.08 -3.17 3.97
N GLY A 29 -19.01 -2.78 3.11
CA GLY A 29 -19.23 -1.40 2.75
C GLY A 29 -19.91 -1.24 1.39
N GLN A 30 -20.32 -0.02 1.08
CA GLN A 30 -20.85 0.36 -0.22
C GLN A 30 -19.81 1.22 -0.93
N ALA A 31 -19.28 0.77 -2.06
CA ALA A 31 -18.39 1.58 -2.87
C ALA A 31 -19.08 2.89 -3.31
N GLY A 32 -18.31 3.97 -3.35
CA GLY A 32 -18.77 5.22 -3.94
C GLY A 32 -19.03 5.08 -5.44
N LYS A 33 -19.86 5.96 -6.00
CA LYS A 33 -20.21 5.95 -7.44
C LYS A 33 -19.00 5.92 -8.37
N PHE A 34 -17.90 6.56 -7.96
CA PHE A 34 -16.66 6.70 -8.74
C PHE A 34 -15.56 5.74 -8.32
N GLN A 35 -15.86 4.76 -7.46
CA GLN A 35 -14.96 3.64 -7.11
C GLN A 35 -15.37 2.44 -7.96
N ILE A 36 -14.81 2.39 -9.17
CA ILE A 36 -15.31 1.51 -10.24
C ILE A 36 -14.83 0.06 -10.16
N MET A 37 -13.66 -0.22 -9.54
CA MET A 37 -13.18 -1.61 -9.50
C MET A 37 -13.83 -2.37 -8.36
N GLN A 38 -14.08 -1.71 -7.23
CA GLN A 38 -14.75 -2.28 -6.06
C GLN A 38 -14.04 -3.54 -5.53
N LYS A 39 -12.73 -3.61 -5.73
CA LYS A 39 -11.88 -4.73 -5.32
C LYS A 39 -11.12 -4.40 -4.05
N VAL A 40 -11.11 -5.36 -3.15
CA VAL A 40 -10.20 -5.39 -2.01
C VAL A 40 -8.92 -6.08 -2.44
N LYS A 41 -7.80 -5.53 -2.02
CA LYS A 41 -6.47 -6.14 -2.11
C LYS A 41 -6.04 -6.55 -0.71
N ALA A 42 -5.62 -7.79 -0.54
CA ALA A 42 -5.02 -8.28 0.70
C ALA A 42 -3.68 -8.95 0.39
N VAL A 43 -2.66 -8.65 1.19
CA VAL A 43 -1.32 -9.25 1.06
C VAL A 43 -0.91 -9.80 2.42
N ARG A 44 -0.71 -11.11 2.51
CA ARG A 44 -0.18 -11.75 3.72
C ARG A 44 1.31 -11.46 3.83
N CYS A 45 1.76 -11.06 5.02
CA CYS A 45 3.18 -10.83 5.29
C CYS A 45 3.61 -11.55 6.56
N ASP A 46 4.85 -12.06 6.53
CA ASP A 46 5.55 -12.51 7.72
C ASP A 46 5.97 -11.29 8.55
N THR A 47 5.44 -11.18 9.76
CA THR A 47 5.74 -10.06 10.64
C THR A 47 7.12 -10.15 11.29
N SER A 48 7.77 -11.31 11.25
CA SER A 48 9.12 -11.54 11.74
C SER A 48 10.20 -11.20 10.71
N LYS A 49 9.86 -11.17 9.42
CA LYS A 49 10.81 -10.98 8.32
C LYS A 49 10.33 -9.96 7.28
N ARG A 50 11.06 -8.86 7.16
CA ARG A 50 10.78 -7.80 6.17
C ARG A 50 10.93 -8.29 4.74
N GLY A 51 9.98 -7.90 3.89
CA GLY A 51 9.95 -8.28 2.47
C GLY A 51 9.53 -9.72 2.22
N ALA A 52 9.14 -10.47 3.26
CA ALA A 52 8.53 -11.79 3.11
C ALA A 52 7.00 -11.62 3.13
N CYS A 53 6.44 -11.41 1.95
CA CYS A 53 5.01 -11.36 1.74
C CYS A 53 4.63 -12.27 0.57
N ASP A 54 3.44 -12.83 0.65
CA ASP A 54 2.87 -13.64 -0.42
C ASP A 54 2.36 -12.75 -1.57
N ASP A 55 1.91 -13.40 -2.63
CA ASP A 55 1.20 -12.73 -3.71
C ASP A 55 -0.13 -12.12 -3.24
N PRO A 56 -0.54 -10.98 -3.85
CA PRO A 56 -1.79 -10.33 -3.49
C PRO A 56 -3.01 -11.18 -3.86
N VAL A 57 -3.99 -11.21 -2.95
CA VAL A 57 -5.33 -11.75 -3.21
C VAL A 57 -6.29 -10.59 -3.45
N PHE A 58 -7.08 -10.68 -4.51
CA PHE A 58 -8.11 -9.69 -4.86
C PHE A 58 -9.50 -10.29 -4.76
N PHE A 59 -10.42 -9.59 -4.10
CA PHE A 59 -11.79 -10.07 -3.91
C PHE A 59 -12.81 -8.94 -3.85
N ASN A 60 -14.09 -9.29 -3.97
CA ASN A 60 -15.19 -8.32 -3.97
C ASN A 60 -15.55 -7.87 -2.55
N LEU A 61 -16.06 -6.65 -2.44
CA LEU A 61 -16.72 -6.20 -1.20
C LEU A 61 -17.89 -7.11 -0.82
N ASN A 62 -18.20 -7.12 0.47
CA ASN A 62 -19.36 -7.82 1.08
C ASN A 62 -19.38 -9.34 0.82
N THR A 63 -18.25 -9.91 0.39
CA THR A 63 -18.11 -11.34 0.14
C THR A 63 -16.95 -11.89 0.98
N PRO A 64 -17.15 -12.94 1.79
CA PRO A 64 -16.06 -13.61 2.47
C PRO A 64 -15.08 -14.23 1.46
N GLN A 65 -13.81 -13.92 1.59
CA GLN A 65 -12.72 -14.52 0.83
C GLN A 65 -11.93 -15.46 1.73
N ALA A 66 -11.87 -16.74 1.38
CA ALA A 66 -10.99 -17.69 2.05
C ALA A 66 -9.53 -17.30 1.79
N VAL A 67 -8.74 -17.21 2.85
CA VAL A 67 -7.31 -16.90 2.79
C VAL A 67 -6.56 -17.70 3.86
N PRO A 68 -5.25 -17.97 3.69
CA PRO A 68 -4.46 -18.63 4.73
C PRO A 68 -4.48 -17.86 6.06
N GLU A 69 -4.28 -18.56 7.16
CA GLU A 69 -4.01 -17.88 8.42
C GLU A 69 -2.77 -16.97 8.32
N GLY A 70 -2.83 -15.77 8.92
CA GLY A 70 -1.67 -14.87 8.99
C GLY A 70 -2.01 -13.43 9.31
N SER A 71 -1.04 -12.54 9.08
CA SER A 71 -1.20 -11.09 9.22
C SER A 71 -1.19 -10.44 7.83
N TYR A 72 -2.14 -9.56 7.58
CA TYR A 72 -2.41 -9.01 6.26
C TYR A 72 -2.32 -7.49 6.24
N ILE A 73 -1.72 -6.93 5.20
CA ILE A 73 -2.03 -5.56 4.79
C ILE A 73 -3.27 -5.65 3.90
N VAL A 74 -4.30 -4.88 4.23
CA VAL A 74 -5.56 -4.85 3.47
C VAL A 74 -5.82 -3.44 2.96
N GLY A 75 -6.23 -3.32 1.71
CA GLY A 75 -6.56 -2.04 1.10
C GLY A 75 -7.71 -2.14 0.10
N PHE A 76 -8.32 -0.99 -0.17
CA PHE A 76 -9.47 -0.81 -1.04
C PHE A 76 -9.34 0.56 -1.71
N GLU A 77 -9.31 0.60 -3.06
CA GLU A 77 -9.38 1.86 -3.84
C GLU A 77 -8.43 2.96 -3.30
N ASN A 78 -7.13 2.64 -3.24
CA ASN A 78 -6.03 3.46 -2.70
C ASN A 78 -6.07 3.80 -1.19
N SER A 79 -7.10 3.34 -0.47
CA SER A 79 -7.13 3.37 1.00
C SER A 79 -6.50 2.09 1.58
N ILE A 80 -5.77 2.21 2.68
CA ILE A 80 -5.14 1.09 3.40
C ILE A 80 -5.69 1.05 4.82
N ASN A 81 -5.99 -0.16 5.34
CA ASN A 81 -6.30 -0.35 6.74
C ASN A 81 -5.14 0.15 7.62
N PRO A 82 -5.39 0.92 8.69
CA PRO A 82 -4.31 1.48 9.52
C PRO A 82 -3.36 0.45 10.11
N GLU A 83 -3.85 -0.77 10.37
CA GLU A 83 -3.12 -1.82 11.05
C GLU A 83 -3.01 -3.10 10.21
N MET A 84 -2.08 -3.97 10.61
CA MET A 84 -2.03 -5.34 10.10
C MET A 84 -3.27 -6.10 10.58
N VAL A 85 -3.99 -6.71 9.65
CA VAL A 85 -5.21 -7.46 9.93
C VAL A 85 -4.84 -8.92 10.22
N ARG A 86 -5.14 -9.39 11.42
CA ARG A 86 -4.95 -10.80 11.79
C ARG A 86 -6.12 -11.63 11.28
N VAL A 87 -5.81 -12.67 10.51
CA VAL A 87 -6.75 -13.72 10.11
C VAL A 87 -6.41 -14.98 10.90
N THR A 88 -7.42 -15.54 11.56
CA THR A 88 -7.33 -16.78 12.35
C THR A 88 -8.04 -17.91 11.58
N ALA A 89 -7.49 -19.12 11.63
CA ALA A 89 -8.10 -20.28 11.00
C ALA A 89 -9.53 -20.52 11.53
N GLY A 90 -10.46 -20.88 10.63
CA GLY A 90 -11.85 -21.17 10.97
C GLY A 90 -12.71 -19.96 11.35
N GLN A 91 -12.19 -18.73 11.27
CA GLN A 91 -12.93 -17.50 11.57
C GLN A 91 -13.02 -16.56 10.35
N THR A 92 -14.04 -15.71 10.35
CA THR A 92 -14.16 -14.58 9.41
C THR A 92 -13.76 -13.29 10.09
N THR A 93 -12.63 -12.73 9.69
CA THR A 93 -12.22 -11.39 10.09
C THR A 93 -12.99 -10.36 9.25
N ASN A 94 -13.83 -9.58 9.92
CA ASN A 94 -14.66 -8.56 9.31
C ASN A 94 -14.01 -7.18 9.45
N LEU A 95 -13.87 -6.48 8.34
CA LEU A 95 -13.46 -5.08 8.30
C LEU A 95 -14.60 -4.25 7.71
N ASN A 96 -14.77 -3.02 8.16
CA ASN A 96 -15.80 -2.13 7.66
C ASN A 96 -15.16 -0.89 7.02
N LEU A 97 -15.60 -0.56 5.82
CA LEU A 97 -15.28 0.71 5.19
C LEU A 97 -16.16 1.81 5.78
N GLU A 98 -15.58 2.99 5.92
CA GLU A 98 -16.25 4.21 6.32
C GLU A 98 -16.51 5.11 5.12
N ARG A 99 -17.44 6.06 5.28
CA ARG A 99 -17.83 6.98 4.20
C ARG A 99 -17.19 8.33 4.44
N VAL A 100 -16.44 8.82 3.46
CA VAL A 100 -16.09 10.23 3.36
C VAL A 100 -17.11 10.89 2.45
N ALA A 101 -18.04 11.63 3.06
CA ALA A 101 -18.97 12.50 2.35
C ALA A 101 -18.28 13.81 1.97
N VAL A 102 -18.74 14.44 0.89
CA VAL A 102 -18.27 15.78 0.53
C VAL A 102 -18.80 16.79 1.57
N PRO A 103 -17.93 17.55 2.26
CA PRO A 103 -18.38 18.58 3.19
C PRO A 103 -19.16 19.68 2.46
N ALA A 104 -20.23 20.20 3.06
CA ALA A 104 -21.09 21.23 2.45
C ALA A 104 -20.34 22.53 2.05
N THR A 105 -19.18 22.77 2.65
CA THR A 105 -18.29 23.90 2.32
C THR A 105 -17.51 23.70 1.02
N VAL A 106 -17.37 22.45 0.56
CA VAL A 106 -16.74 22.11 -0.72
C VAL A 106 -17.83 22.01 -1.77
N LYS A 107 -17.95 23.03 -2.63
CA LYS A 107 -18.95 23.10 -3.70
C LYS A 107 -18.28 23.07 -5.07
N GLY A 108 -18.84 22.30 -6.01
CA GLY A 108 -18.36 22.22 -7.38
C GLY A 108 -18.63 20.86 -8.03
N GLN A 109 -18.48 20.77 -9.35
CA GLN A 109 -18.72 19.54 -10.12
C GLN A 109 -17.47 18.64 -10.26
N LYS A 110 -16.31 19.11 -9.80
CA LYS A 110 -15.03 18.39 -9.87
C LYS A 110 -14.39 18.35 -8.50
N ILE A 111 -14.91 17.47 -7.65
CA ILE A 111 -14.38 17.23 -6.31
C ILE A 111 -13.45 16.02 -6.35
N ARG A 112 -12.35 16.10 -5.60
CA ARG A 112 -11.34 15.05 -5.48
C ARG A 112 -11.12 14.74 -4.01
N VAL A 113 -10.94 13.46 -3.71
CA VAL A 113 -10.60 13.00 -2.37
C VAL A 113 -9.21 12.40 -2.40
N TYR A 114 -8.36 12.87 -1.50
CA TYR A 114 -6.99 12.42 -1.34
C TYR A 114 -6.76 11.87 0.06
N ARG A 115 -5.73 11.03 0.22
CA ARG A 115 -5.14 10.76 1.53
C ARG A 115 -4.35 11.97 2.01
N ASP A 116 -4.40 12.28 3.30
CA ASP A 116 -3.69 13.42 3.87
C ASP A 116 -2.44 12.97 4.64
N PHE A 117 -1.28 12.96 3.97
CA PHE A 117 -0.01 12.55 4.57
C PHE A 117 0.57 13.54 5.60
N SER A 118 -0.11 14.66 5.86
CA SER A 118 0.21 15.49 7.04
C SER A 118 -0.20 14.81 8.35
N SER A 119 -1.05 13.77 8.30
CA SER A 119 -1.50 13.01 9.46
C SER A 119 -0.64 11.79 9.73
N THR A 120 -0.24 11.58 10.99
CA THR A 120 0.56 10.44 11.44
C THR A 120 -0.07 9.08 11.09
N VAL A 121 -1.40 8.95 11.11
CA VAL A 121 -2.06 7.68 10.72
C VAL A 121 -1.81 7.36 9.24
N GLU A 122 -1.80 8.35 8.36
CA GLU A 122 -1.54 8.15 6.93
C GLU A 122 -0.07 7.90 6.64
N GLN A 123 0.82 8.57 7.40
CA GLN A 123 2.26 8.32 7.38
C GLN A 123 2.57 6.87 7.80
N ASN A 124 1.98 6.42 8.91
CA ASN A 124 2.16 5.06 9.44
C ASN A 124 1.72 3.98 8.44
N LYS A 125 0.65 4.21 7.66
CA LYS A 125 0.24 3.29 6.59
C LYS A 125 1.30 3.16 5.49
N ILE A 126 1.95 4.27 5.10
CA ILE A 126 3.05 4.24 4.12
C ILE A 126 4.24 3.47 4.69
N LEU A 127 4.68 3.84 5.89
CA LEU A 127 5.78 3.19 6.59
C LEU A 127 5.53 1.69 6.78
N MET A 128 4.31 1.30 7.18
CA MET A 128 3.90 -0.10 7.34
C MET A 128 4.03 -0.87 6.03
N SER A 129 3.48 -0.35 4.93
CA SER A 129 3.54 -1.02 3.63
C SER A 129 4.99 -1.19 3.15
N MET A 130 5.79 -0.14 3.29
CA MET A 130 7.20 -0.16 2.87
C MET A 130 8.06 -1.06 3.76
N TYR A 131 7.75 -1.16 5.05
CA TYR A 131 8.45 -2.04 5.98
C TYR A 131 8.24 -3.51 5.67
N TYR A 132 6.98 -3.95 5.57
CA TYR A 132 6.66 -5.36 5.37
C TYR A 132 6.87 -5.80 3.92
N MET A 133 6.53 -4.98 2.92
CA MET A 133 6.61 -5.39 1.52
C MET A 133 7.89 -4.94 0.80
N LYS A 134 8.70 -4.04 1.39
CA LYS A 134 9.80 -3.33 0.71
C LYS A 134 9.36 -2.57 -0.55
N ARG A 135 8.06 -2.26 -0.64
CA ARG A 135 7.42 -1.53 -1.73
C ARG A 135 6.10 -0.95 -1.26
N HIS A 136 5.63 0.11 -1.92
CA HIS A 136 4.31 0.69 -1.66
C HIS A 136 3.22 -0.36 -1.96
N PHE A 137 2.19 -0.43 -1.11
CA PHE A 137 1.12 -1.41 -1.24
C PHE A 137 0.43 -1.36 -2.62
N PHE A 138 0.24 -0.16 -3.17
CA PHE A 138 -0.41 0.08 -4.47
C PHE A 138 0.59 0.37 -5.60
N ARG A 139 1.75 -0.31 -5.67
CA ARG A 139 2.83 0.01 -6.63
C ARG A 139 2.43 0.04 -8.12
N LEU A 140 1.56 -0.86 -8.58
CA LEU A 140 1.01 -0.89 -9.95
C LEU A 140 -0.43 -0.33 -10.03
N ASP A 141 -1.02 -0.08 -8.87
CA ASP A 141 -2.41 0.36 -8.73
C ASP A 141 -2.51 1.89 -8.55
N LYS A 142 -1.40 2.58 -8.21
CA LYS A 142 -1.27 4.05 -8.31
C LYS A 142 -1.62 4.53 -9.72
N GLU A 143 -1.32 3.72 -10.72
CA GLU A 143 -1.59 4.04 -12.12
C GLU A 143 -3.02 3.66 -12.52
N ASN A 144 -3.58 2.55 -12.01
CA ASN A 144 -4.89 2.04 -12.42
C ASN A 144 -6.11 2.70 -11.75
N PHE A 145 -5.94 3.53 -10.73
CA PHE A 145 -7.05 4.07 -9.95
C PHE A 145 -7.14 5.60 -10.00
N GLY A 146 -8.00 6.10 -10.88
CA GLY A 146 -8.42 7.51 -10.96
C GLY A 146 -7.37 8.51 -11.45
N ASP A 147 -6.08 8.26 -11.20
CA ASP A 147 -4.96 9.16 -11.51
C ASP A 147 -4.28 8.87 -12.87
N LEU A 148 -4.68 7.81 -13.57
CA LEU A 148 -4.33 7.62 -14.99
C LEU A 148 -4.74 8.84 -15.84
N TYR A 149 -5.73 9.62 -15.38
CA TYR A 149 -6.21 10.83 -16.04
C TYR A 149 -5.48 12.13 -15.65
N LEU A 150 -4.64 12.12 -14.61
CA LEU A 150 -4.01 13.32 -14.05
C LEU A 150 -2.49 13.24 -13.93
N THR A 151 -1.90 12.04 -14.10
CA THR A 151 -0.44 11.85 -14.10
C THR A 151 0.20 12.52 -15.32
N GLY A 152 1.25 13.32 -15.08
CA GLY A 152 2.05 13.88 -16.16
C GLY A 152 2.88 12.79 -16.86
N ALA A 153 3.17 12.98 -18.15
CA ALA A 153 3.94 12.01 -18.96
C ALA A 153 5.32 11.62 -18.36
N TRP A 154 5.89 12.47 -17.50
CA TRP A 154 7.22 12.30 -16.91
C TRP A 154 7.23 11.61 -15.53
N GLU A 155 6.10 11.55 -14.83
CA GLU A 155 6.01 10.91 -13.50
C GLU A 155 5.97 9.37 -13.60
N ARG A 156 5.60 8.84 -14.78
CA ARG A 156 5.46 7.41 -15.08
C ARG A 156 6.78 6.64 -15.12
N ASP A 157 7.90 7.30 -15.45
CA ASP A 157 9.12 6.60 -15.88
C ASP A 157 10.26 6.62 -14.84
N PHE A 158 10.13 7.41 -13.76
CA PHE A 158 11.19 7.62 -12.77
C PHE A 158 11.17 6.60 -11.61
N VAL A 159 9.99 6.28 -11.06
CA VAL A 159 9.86 5.48 -9.82
C VAL A 159 10.30 4.02 -9.98
N GLN A 160 10.28 3.47 -11.20
CA GLN A 160 10.69 2.08 -11.45
C GLN A 160 12.21 1.87 -11.42
N ARG A 161 13.02 2.94 -11.55
CA ARG A 161 14.47 2.87 -11.67
C ARG A 161 15.20 2.93 -10.32
N PHE A 162 14.55 3.41 -9.27
CA PHE A 162 15.18 3.55 -7.95
C PHE A 162 15.06 2.26 -7.13
N SER A 163 16.18 1.87 -6.54
CA SER A 163 16.29 0.69 -5.67
C SER A 163 17.21 1.00 -4.50
N TYR A 164 17.08 0.25 -3.41
CA TYR A 164 17.97 0.33 -2.25
C TYR A 164 19.05 -0.74 -2.25
N ASN A 165 19.37 -1.31 -3.41
CA ASN A 165 20.33 -2.43 -3.51
C ASN A 165 21.72 -2.03 -3.01
N VAL A 166 22.12 -0.76 -3.23
CA VAL A 166 23.39 -0.20 -2.76
C VAL A 166 23.50 -0.21 -1.24
N CYS A 167 22.39 -0.06 -0.50
CA CYS A 167 22.42 -0.03 0.95
C CYS A 167 23.00 -1.29 1.59
N SER A 168 22.83 -2.46 0.95
CA SER A 168 23.41 -3.71 1.43
C SER A 168 24.95 -3.76 1.33
N ARG A 169 25.52 -2.90 0.47
CA ARG A 169 26.94 -2.82 0.13
C ARG A 169 27.55 -1.47 0.48
N LEU A 170 26.84 -0.61 1.21
CA LEU A 170 27.27 0.77 1.45
C LEU A 170 28.64 0.84 2.14
N LYS A 171 28.94 -0.13 3.02
CA LYS A 171 30.23 -0.29 3.70
C LYS A 171 31.42 -0.54 2.76
N ASP A 172 31.16 -0.98 1.53
CA ASP A 172 32.20 -1.27 0.54
C ASP A 172 32.66 0.02 -0.18
N PHE A 173 32.03 1.16 0.10
CA PHE A 173 32.32 2.46 -0.54
C PHE A 173 32.93 3.46 0.45
N TYR A 174 34.07 4.05 0.07
CA TYR A 174 34.86 4.93 0.94
C TYR A 174 34.25 6.33 1.15
N ASN A 175 33.41 6.79 0.20
CA ASN A 175 32.90 8.16 0.14
C ASN A 175 31.36 8.23 0.24
N ALA A 176 30.74 7.38 1.06
CA ALA A 176 29.29 7.49 1.27
C ALA A 176 28.94 8.78 2.04
N SER A 177 27.95 9.53 1.55
CA SER A 177 27.45 10.72 2.25
C SER A 177 26.76 10.31 3.56
N ASP A 178 26.70 11.23 4.53
CA ASP A 178 26.08 10.93 5.83
C ASP A 178 24.57 10.73 5.67
N GLU A 179 23.93 11.45 4.74
CA GLU A 179 22.53 11.27 4.37
C GLU A 179 22.29 9.88 3.76
N ALA A 180 23.16 9.40 2.86
CA ALA A 180 23.03 8.07 2.29
C ALA A 180 23.22 6.98 3.36
N LYS A 181 24.13 7.18 4.34
CA LYS A 181 24.30 6.28 5.49
C LYS A 181 23.04 6.22 6.34
N GLU A 182 22.41 7.34 6.63
CA GLU A 182 21.18 7.41 7.45
C GLU A 182 20.00 6.69 6.77
N VAL A 183 19.77 6.99 5.49
CA VAL A 183 18.69 6.35 4.71
C VAL A 183 18.96 4.84 4.60
N CYS A 184 20.18 4.43 4.31
CA CYS A 184 20.52 3.01 4.22
C CYS A 184 20.51 2.28 5.56
N ALA A 185 20.85 2.94 6.67
CA ALA A 185 20.68 2.39 8.01
C ALA A 185 19.19 2.14 8.29
N SER A 186 18.31 3.08 7.95
CA SER A 186 16.86 2.89 8.06
C SER A 186 16.38 1.71 7.22
N VAL A 187 16.83 1.60 5.97
CA VAL A 187 16.45 0.49 5.09
C VAL A 187 16.94 -0.86 5.61
N THR A 188 18.15 -0.96 6.12
CA THR A 188 18.78 -2.25 6.47
C THR A 188 18.57 -2.67 7.92
N GLN A 189 18.41 -1.72 8.85
CA GLN A 189 18.39 -1.96 10.30
C GLN A 189 17.04 -1.69 10.96
N ALA A 190 16.04 -1.16 10.25
CA ALA A 190 14.72 -0.93 10.84
C ALA A 190 14.12 -2.25 11.38
N LYS A 191 13.68 -2.19 12.64
CA LYS A 191 13.01 -3.27 13.39
C LYS A 191 11.48 -3.11 13.46
N SER A 192 10.98 -1.97 13.00
CA SER A 192 9.56 -1.63 12.94
C SER A 192 9.30 -0.63 11.81
N PRO A 193 8.03 -0.41 11.40
CA PRO A 193 7.69 0.60 10.40
C PRO A 193 8.23 2.00 10.70
N ALA A 194 8.18 2.43 11.97
CA ALA A 194 8.69 3.73 12.39
C ALA A 194 10.20 3.91 12.13
N GLY A 195 10.97 2.81 12.12
CA GLY A 195 12.39 2.83 11.79
C GLY A 195 12.72 3.21 10.34
N LEU A 196 11.70 3.37 9.48
CA LEU A 196 11.86 3.86 8.11
C LEU A 196 11.68 5.38 7.99
N ALA A 197 11.43 6.10 9.08
CA ALA A 197 11.09 7.52 9.02
C ALA A 197 12.14 8.38 8.29
N ALA A 198 13.44 8.10 8.42
CA ALA A 198 14.48 8.88 7.73
C ALA A 198 14.45 8.75 6.19
N MET A 199 13.74 7.74 5.67
CA MET A 199 13.51 7.61 4.23
C MET A 199 12.46 8.61 3.73
N TYR A 200 11.67 9.24 4.61
CA TYR A 200 10.52 10.05 4.24
C TYR A 200 10.57 11.45 4.84
N VAL A 201 10.18 12.43 4.03
CA VAL A 201 9.87 13.78 4.49
C VAL A 201 8.39 14.03 4.21
N PHE A 202 7.57 14.04 5.26
CA PHE A 202 6.13 14.30 5.16
C PHE A 202 5.84 15.79 5.26
N ASN A 203 5.09 16.33 4.30
CA ASN A 203 4.79 17.75 4.24
C ASN A 203 3.38 18.05 4.78
N ASN A 204 3.20 19.25 5.32
CA ASN A 204 1.91 19.72 5.86
C ASN A 204 0.83 19.92 4.78
N ASP A 205 1.21 19.89 3.50
CA ASP A 205 0.27 19.97 2.38
C ASP A 205 -0.34 18.62 2.00
N GLY A 206 0.04 17.53 2.67
CA GLY A 206 -0.43 16.16 2.39
C GLY A 206 0.36 15.46 1.29
N THR A 207 1.50 16.00 0.86
CA THR A 207 2.49 15.32 0.01
C THR A 207 3.61 14.72 0.85
N PHE A 208 4.47 13.92 0.24
CA PHE A 208 5.70 13.49 0.89
C PHE A 208 6.83 13.29 -0.11
N THR A 209 8.06 13.27 0.38
CA THR A 209 9.24 12.92 -0.40
C THR A 209 9.79 11.60 0.12
N GLU A 210 10.14 10.68 -0.77
CA GLU A 210 10.87 9.47 -0.46
C GLU A 210 12.32 9.62 -0.94
N ASN A 211 13.27 9.40 -0.05
CA ASN A 211 14.70 9.50 -0.31
C ASN A 211 15.24 8.16 -0.78
N TRP A 212 15.72 8.10 -2.02
CA TRP A 212 16.27 6.89 -2.63
C TRP A 212 17.80 6.92 -2.63
N VAL A 213 18.42 5.76 -2.40
CA VAL A 213 19.89 5.61 -2.49
C VAL A 213 20.21 4.59 -3.57
N THR A 214 20.40 5.07 -4.79
CA THR A 214 20.82 4.24 -5.94
C THR A 214 22.32 4.20 -6.14
N GLU A 215 23.04 5.16 -5.59
CA GLU A 215 24.50 5.26 -5.63
C GLU A 215 25.03 5.63 -4.24
N PRO A 216 26.28 5.26 -3.89
CA PRO A 216 26.80 5.44 -2.53
C PRO A 216 26.92 6.90 -2.08
N GLY A 217 27.09 7.83 -3.03
CA GLY A 217 27.32 9.25 -2.76
C GLY A 217 26.10 10.15 -2.96
N ASP A 218 24.95 9.60 -3.35
CA ASP A 218 23.77 10.40 -3.69
C ASP A 218 22.50 9.90 -2.99
N VAL A 219 21.66 10.86 -2.64
CA VAL A 219 20.31 10.64 -2.15
C VAL A 219 19.38 11.37 -3.11
N ILE A 220 18.56 10.60 -3.82
CA ILE A 220 17.65 11.14 -4.82
C ILE A 220 16.27 11.32 -4.16
N PRO A 221 15.84 12.57 -3.90
CA PRO A 221 14.50 12.83 -3.37
C PRO A 221 13.46 12.63 -4.47
N SER A 222 12.55 11.68 -4.26
CA SER A 222 11.38 11.43 -5.11
C SER A 222 10.15 12.04 -4.47
N LYS A 223 9.63 13.11 -5.08
CA LYS A 223 8.39 13.74 -4.62
C LYS A 223 7.19 12.88 -4.99
N HIS A 224 6.38 12.55 -4.00
CA HIS A 224 5.10 11.88 -4.18
C HIS A 224 3.95 12.89 -4.02
N PRO A 225 3.10 13.06 -5.04
CA PRO A 225 1.90 13.87 -4.92
C PRO A 225 0.93 13.24 -3.92
N ARG A 226 -0.14 13.95 -3.60
CA ARG A 226 -1.23 13.42 -2.77
C ARG A 226 -1.82 12.18 -3.44
N TYR A 227 -2.12 11.15 -2.66
CA TYR A 227 -2.67 9.91 -3.22
C TYR A 227 -4.16 10.05 -3.41
N LEU A 228 -4.60 10.05 -4.67
CA LEU A 228 -5.99 10.14 -5.05
C LEU A 228 -6.73 8.87 -4.64
N VAL A 229 -7.86 9.03 -3.96
CA VAL A 229 -8.77 7.95 -3.56
C VAL A 229 -9.96 7.89 -4.52
N SER A 230 -10.50 9.06 -4.93
CA SER A 230 -11.60 9.12 -5.89
C SER A 230 -11.69 10.49 -6.56
N ALA A 231 -11.98 10.49 -7.87
CA ALA A 231 -12.33 11.65 -8.68
C ALA A 231 -12.94 11.23 -10.02
N PRO A 232 -13.64 12.15 -10.73
CA PRO A 232 -14.27 13.35 -10.16
C PRO A 232 -15.55 12.96 -9.38
N MET A 233 -15.84 13.68 -8.30
CA MET A 233 -17.05 13.49 -7.49
C MET A 233 -17.95 14.73 -7.55
N THR A 234 -19.25 14.55 -7.33
CA THR A 234 -20.20 15.64 -7.06
C THR A 234 -20.42 15.82 -5.56
N ASP A 235 -21.06 16.91 -5.16
CA ASP A 235 -21.34 17.25 -3.76
C ASP A 235 -22.33 16.32 -3.06
N GLN A 236 -23.06 15.50 -3.83
CA GLN A 236 -23.97 14.47 -3.32
C GLN A 236 -23.30 13.09 -3.18
N ASP A 237 -22.09 12.94 -3.69
CA ASP A 237 -21.38 11.66 -3.66
C ASP A 237 -20.61 11.44 -2.36
N PHE A 238 -20.18 10.20 -2.19
CA PHE A 238 -19.27 9.79 -1.12
C PHE A 238 -18.25 8.80 -1.67
N VAL A 239 -17.18 8.59 -0.92
CA VAL A 239 -16.17 7.58 -1.19
C VAL A 239 -16.07 6.65 0.02
N ALA A 240 -15.93 5.35 -0.22
CA ALA A 240 -15.74 4.36 0.81
C ALA A 240 -14.25 4.11 1.03
N VAL A 241 -13.81 4.16 2.28
CA VAL A 241 -12.39 4.13 2.65
C VAL A 241 -12.18 3.37 3.95
N PHE A 242 -10.97 2.92 4.21
CA PHE A 242 -10.59 2.48 5.56
C PHE A 242 -10.46 3.70 6.50
N PRO A 243 -10.52 3.49 7.83
CA PRO A 243 -10.28 4.55 8.80
C PRO A 243 -8.98 5.31 8.52
N GLY A 244 -8.97 6.64 8.65
CA GLY A 244 -7.83 7.46 8.24
C GLY A 244 -8.13 8.95 8.16
N VAL A 245 -7.22 9.68 7.53
CA VAL A 245 -7.39 11.12 7.29
C VAL A 245 -7.33 11.43 5.81
N TYR A 246 -8.36 12.12 5.34
CA TYR A 246 -8.61 12.41 3.95
C TYR A 246 -8.77 13.91 3.74
N LYS A 247 -8.42 14.37 2.54
CA LYS A 247 -8.54 15.76 2.12
C LYS A 247 -9.49 15.83 0.93
N VAL A 248 -10.62 16.49 1.12
CA VAL A 248 -11.65 16.71 0.10
C VAL A 248 -11.47 18.10 -0.49
N GLN A 249 -11.32 18.19 -1.81
CA GLN A 249 -11.02 19.45 -2.48
C GLN A 249 -11.80 19.57 -3.79
N ALA A 250 -12.42 20.74 -4.02
CA ALA A 250 -12.93 21.13 -5.34
C ALA A 250 -11.78 21.72 -6.19
N ASP A 251 -11.80 21.49 -7.50
CA ASP A 251 -10.84 22.09 -8.43
C ASP A 251 -10.72 23.62 -8.21
N GLY A 252 -9.50 24.10 -7.93
CA GLY A 252 -9.21 25.52 -7.66
C GLY A 252 -9.71 26.05 -6.29
N GLY A 253 -10.35 25.21 -5.48
CA GLY A 253 -10.93 25.59 -4.19
C GLY A 253 -10.09 25.21 -2.97
N LYS A 254 -10.54 25.67 -1.79
CA LYS A 254 -9.97 25.27 -0.50
C LYS A 254 -10.21 23.78 -0.25
N ALA A 255 -9.23 23.12 0.35
CA ALA A 255 -9.33 21.74 0.76
C ALA A 255 -9.82 21.63 2.21
N VAL A 256 -10.64 20.62 2.50
CA VAL A 256 -11.18 20.32 3.82
C VAL A 256 -10.69 18.95 4.27
N ILE A 257 -10.22 18.86 5.52
CA ILE A 257 -9.78 17.61 6.12
C ILE A 257 -10.99 16.89 6.72
N VAL A 258 -11.13 15.60 6.39
CA VAL A 258 -12.14 14.70 6.92
C VAL A 258 -11.43 13.52 7.58
N LYS A 259 -11.79 13.23 8.83
CA LYS A 259 -11.27 12.09 9.58
C LYS A 259 -12.33 10.98 9.62
N THR A 260 -11.90 9.74 9.44
CA THR A 260 -12.70 8.53 9.59
C THR A 260 -12.01 7.62 10.62
N GLY A 261 -12.77 6.83 11.36
CA GLY A 261 -12.33 6.10 12.55
C GLY A 261 -12.47 6.93 13.80
N GLY A 262 -13.48 6.63 14.62
CA GLY A 262 -13.74 7.31 15.91
C GLY A 262 -12.80 6.94 17.05
N GLY A 263 -11.68 6.26 16.76
CA GLY A 263 -10.66 5.91 17.76
C GLY A 263 -9.58 7.00 17.83
N LEU A 264 -9.18 7.36 19.04
CA LEU A 264 -8.05 8.23 19.32
C LEU A 264 -6.80 7.71 18.58
N TYR A 265 -6.37 8.45 17.55
CA TYR A 265 -5.03 8.40 16.99
C TYR A 265 -4.30 9.67 17.40
#